data_AF-A0A853ISL9-F1
#
_entry.id   AF-A0A853ISL9-F1
#
_cell.length_a   1.000
_cell.length_b   1.000
_cell.length_c   1.000
_cell.angle_alpha   90.00
_cell.angle_beta   90.00
_cell.angle_gamma   90.00
#
_symmetry.space_group_name_H-M   'P 1'
#
loop_
_entity.id
_entity.type
_entity.pdbx_description
1 polymer ?
#
loop_
_entity_poly.entity_id
_entity_poly.type
_entity_poly.pdbx_seq_one_letter_code
_entity_poly.pdbx_strand_id
1 'polypeptide(L)'
;MRTEFRKLLDGFRQIEKQFGLPPNDVASAVAAFLAGSYMGYRNANFPDEHFKPLVAPMREALATDARFAQTGHAERQDMFEQLATLGMLMATTQIGLQRQPDAGIEARMRQTGKAYLEAFLKTGAERVRLTAAGLRVD
;
A
#
# COMPACT_ATOMS: atom_id res chain seq x y z
N MET A 1 18.21 -4.72 10.58
CA MET A 1 17.10 -4.92 9.63
C MET A 1 15.83 -5.45 10.28
N ARG A 2 15.78 -6.63 10.93
CA ARG A 2 14.52 -7.17 11.55
C ARG A 2 13.75 -6.19 12.45
N THR A 3 14.43 -5.32 13.20
CA THR A 3 13.77 -4.36 14.11
C THR A 3 12.97 -3.29 13.39
N GLU A 4 13.49 -2.73 12.29
CA GLU A 4 12.79 -1.67 11.54
C GLU A 4 11.59 -2.23 10.77
N PHE A 5 11.74 -3.43 10.21
CA PHE A 5 10.63 -4.16 9.57
C PHE A 5 9.48 -4.39 10.56
N ARG A 6 9.80 -4.82 11.79
CA ARG A 6 8.80 -5.01 12.84
C ARG A 6 8.06 -3.72 13.17
N LYS A 7 8.76 -2.60 13.32
CA LYS A 7 8.14 -1.30 13.60
C LYS A 7 7.15 -0.87 12.51
N LEU A 8 7.50 -1.08 11.24
CA LEU A 8 6.60 -0.80 10.11
C LEU A 8 5.34 -1.67 10.18
N LEU A 9 5.49 -2.97 10.41
CA LEU A 9 4.38 -3.89 10.53
C LEU A 9 3.48 -3.59 11.74
N ASP A 10 4.07 -3.28 12.89
CA ASP A 10 3.32 -2.89 14.09
C ASP A 10 2.60 -1.55 13.89
N GLY A 11 3.22 -0.62 13.16
CA GLY A 11 2.56 0.61 12.70
C GLY A 11 1.34 0.32 11.82
N PHE A 12 1.45 -0.64 10.89
CA PHE A 12 0.31 -1.03 10.07
C PHE A 12 -0.82 -1.69 10.88
N ARG A 13 -0.48 -2.54 11.85
CA ARG A 13 -1.48 -3.13 12.76
C ARG A 13 -2.22 -2.07 13.57
N GLN A 14 -1.59 -0.93 13.86
CA GLN A 14 -2.28 0.20 14.49
C GLN A 14 -3.26 0.88 13.53
N ILE A 15 -2.92 0.97 12.24
CA ILE A 15 -3.84 1.44 11.18
C ILE A 15 -5.04 0.48 11.08
N GLU A 16 -4.83 -0.84 11.06
CA GLU A 16 -5.93 -1.82 11.04
C GLU A 16 -6.91 -1.56 12.20
N LYS A 17 -6.40 -1.36 13.42
CA LYS A 17 -7.22 -1.03 14.60
C LYS A 17 -7.94 0.31 14.44
N GLN A 18 -7.26 1.35 13.98
CA GLN A 18 -7.82 2.69 13.81
C GLN A 18 -9.01 2.70 12.84
N PHE A 19 -8.92 1.94 11.74
CA PHE A 19 -9.96 1.88 10.72
C PHE A 19 -10.99 0.75 10.92
N GLY A 20 -10.83 -0.05 11.98
CA GLY A 20 -11.68 -1.21 12.28
C GLY A 20 -11.57 -2.29 11.21
N LEU A 21 -10.38 -2.51 10.65
CA LEU A 21 -10.10 -3.55 9.68
C LEU A 21 -9.77 -4.88 10.39
N PRO A 22 -10.09 -6.03 9.80
CA PRO A 22 -9.67 -7.32 10.35
C PRO A 22 -8.14 -7.38 10.47
N PRO A 23 -7.60 -7.96 11.56
CA PRO A 23 -6.16 -8.09 11.73
C PRO A 23 -5.56 -9.07 10.71
N ASN A 24 -4.37 -8.76 10.20
CA ASN A 24 -3.69 -9.56 9.18
C ASN A 24 -4.50 -9.72 7.88
N ASP A 25 -5.28 -8.69 7.51
CA ASP A 25 -6.08 -8.71 6.29
C ASP A 25 -5.22 -8.44 5.06
N VAL A 26 -5.04 -9.44 4.19
CA VAL A 26 -4.26 -9.27 2.95
C VAL A 26 -4.80 -8.12 2.09
N ALA A 27 -6.12 -7.93 2.04
CA ALA A 27 -6.71 -6.85 1.26
C ALA A 27 -6.30 -5.46 1.79
N SER A 28 -6.20 -5.30 3.10
CA SER A 28 -5.74 -4.06 3.72
C SER A 28 -4.25 -3.83 3.42
N ALA A 29 -3.43 -4.88 3.45
CA ALA A 29 -2.01 -4.79 3.11
C ALA A 29 -1.77 -4.44 1.63
N VAL A 30 -2.57 -5.00 0.71
CA VAL A 30 -2.57 -4.58 -0.71
C VAL A 30 -2.92 -3.11 -0.84
N ALA A 31 -3.98 -2.65 -0.16
CA ALA A 31 -4.37 -1.24 -0.18
C ALA A 31 -3.25 -0.33 0.35
N ALA A 32 -2.56 -0.73 1.43
CA ALA A 32 -1.43 0.01 1.99
C ALA A 32 -0.25 0.09 1.03
N PHE A 33 0.07 -1.03 0.37
CA PHE A 33 1.10 -1.08 -0.65
C PHE A 33 0.80 -0.12 -1.82
N LEU A 34 -0.43 -0.13 -2.32
CA LEU A 34 -0.85 0.75 -3.43
C LEU A 34 -0.90 2.22 -3.00
N ALA A 35 -1.43 2.53 -1.81
CA ALA A 35 -1.47 3.88 -1.27
C ALA A 35 -0.04 4.44 -1.10
N GLY A 36 0.86 3.68 -0.46
CA GLY A 36 2.27 4.10 -0.30
C GLY A 36 2.98 4.28 -1.64
N SER A 37 2.75 3.39 -2.61
CA SER A 37 3.29 3.52 -3.97
C SER A 37 2.77 4.77 -4.69
N TYR A 38 1.48 5.07 -4.55
CA TYR A 38 0.89 6.30 -5.09
C TYR A 38 1.46 7.56 -4.44
N MET A 39 1.63 7.55 -3.11
CA MET A 39 2.25 8.65 -2.36
C MET A 39 3.64 8.97 -2.89
N GLY A 40 4.49 7.95 -3.06
CA GLY A 40 5.83 8.11 -3.63
C GLY A 40 5.82 8.55 -5.09
N TYR A 41 4.92 8.01 -5.91
CA TYR A 41 4.81 8.37 -7.33
C TYR A 41 4.34 9.81 -7.55
N ARG A 42 3.32 10.25 -6.81
CA ARG A 42 2.72 11.59 -6.97
C ARG A 42 3.38 12.66 -6.10
N ASN A 43 4.34 12.28 -5.25
CA ASN A 43 4.91 13.17 -4.24
C ASN A 43 3.81 13.84 -3.38
N ALA A 44 2.83 13.03 -2.94
CA ALA A 44 1.62 13.52 -2.30
C ALA A 44 1.23 12.62 -1.12
N ASN A 45 0.42 13.14 -0.20
CA ASN A 45 -0.19 12.32 0.84
C ASN A 45 -1.40 11.56 0.32
N PHE A 46 -1.69 10.44 0.97
CA PHE A 46 -2.92 9.69 0.78
C PHE A 46 -3.91 10.06 1.90
N PRO A 47 -5.10 10.60 1.60
CA PRO A 47 -6.08 10.94 2.62
C PRO A 47 -6.60 9.70 3.35
N ASP A 48 -6.59 9.74 4.67
CA ASP A 48 -7.05 8.66 5.56
C ASP A 48 -8.47 8.18 5.22
N GLU A 49 -9.37 9.12 4.91
CA GLU A 49 -10.76 8.85 4.54
C GLU A 49 -10.91 8.03 3.24
N HIS A 50 -9.90 8.00 2.38
CA HIS A 50 -9.90 7.22 1.14
C HIS A 50 -9.28 5.82 1.33
N PHE A 51 -8.67 5.53 2.48
CA PHE A 51 -7.98 4.26 2.70
C PHE A 51 -8.97 3.10 2.81
N LYS A 52 -9.98 3.22 3.67
CA LYS A 52 -11.01 2.18 3.83
C LYS A 52 -11.79 1.92 2.52
N PRO A 53 -12.19 2.94 1.74
CA PRO A 53 -12.72 2.75 0.39
C PRO A 53 -11.82 1.96 -0.56
N LEU A 54 -10.48 2.13 -0.48
CA LEU A 54 -9.53 1.37 -1.28
C LEU A 54 -9.45 -0.12 -0.90
N VAL A 55 -9.71 -0.48 0.36
CA VAL A 55 -9.64 -1.89 0.81
C VAL A 55 -10.73 -2.75 0.17
N ALA A 56 -11.94 -2.22 0.02
CA ALA A 56 -13.10 -2.98 -0.48
C ALA A 56 -12.87 -3.65 -1.85
N PRO A 57 -12.44 -2.95 -2.92
CA PRO A 57 -12.18 -3.58 -4.21
C PRO A 57 -11.01 -4.56 -4.17
N MET A 58 -10.02 -4.35 -3.29
CA MET A 58 -8.91 -5.32 -3.13
C MET A 58 -9.41 -6.63 -2.52
N ARG A 59 -10.33 -6.54 -1.56
CA ARG A 59 -10.95 -7.71 -0.95
C ARG A 59 -11.80 -8.48 -1.96
N GLU A 60 -12.58 -7.77 -2.77
CA GLU A 60 -13.36 -8.38 -3.84
C GLU A 60 -12.46 -9.08 -4.87
N ALA A 61 -11.41 -8.40 -5.35
CA ALA A 61 -10.45 -8.98 -6.28
C ALA A 61 -9.83 -10.27 -5.73
N LEU A 62 -9.34 -10.26 -4.49
CA LEU A 62 -8.79 -11.44 -3.83
C LEU A 62 -9.82 -12.55 -3.63
N ALA A 63 -11.06 -12.23 -3.30
CA ALA A 63 -12.13 -13.21 -3.13
C ALA A 63 -12.49 -13.93 -4.45
N THR A 64 -12.32 -13.24 -5.59
CA THR A 64 -12.56 -13.81 -6.92
C THR A 64 -11.34 -14.52 -7.53
N ASP A 65 -10.15 -14.40 -6.92
CA ASP A 65 -8.92 -15.03 -7.40
C ASP A 65 -8.82 -16.49 -6.92
N ALA A 66 -8.95 -17.43 -7.86
CA ALA A 66 -8.89 -18.86 -7.59
C ALA A 66 -7.54 -19.34 -7.02
N ARG A 67 -6.42 -18.66 -7.32
CA ARG A 67 -5.11 -18.97 -6.75
C ARG A 67 -5.05 -18.50 -5.30
N PHE A 68 -5.51 -17.28 -5.03
CA PHE A 68 -5.57 -16.76 -3.67
C PHE A 68 -6.46 -17.65 -2.77
N ALA A 69 -7.58 -18.14 -3.31
CA ALA A 69 -8.45 -19.07 -2.61
C ALA A 69 -7.73 -20.37 -2.18
N GLN A 70 -6.74 -20.82 -2.94
CA GLN A 70 -5.93 -22.02 -2.67
C GLN A 70 -4.67 -21.75 -1.84
N THR A 71 -4.28 -20.48 -1.66
CA THR A 71 -3.13 -20.07 -0.85
C THR A 71 -3.31 -20.46 0.61
N GLY A 72 -2.33 -21.17 1.19
CA GLY A 72 -2.35 -21.57 2.59
C GLY A 72 -2.16 -20.40 3.57
N HIS A 73 -2.50 -20.62 4.85
CA HIS A 73 -2.43 -19.57 5.88
C HIS A 73 -1.05 -18.93 6.03
N ALA A 74 0.03 -19.73 6.00
CA ALA A 74 1.39 -19.22 6.13
C ALA A 74 1.76 -18.30 4.97
N GLU A 75 1.45 -18.70 3.73
CA GLU A 75 1.73 -17.90 2.55
C GLU A 75 0.90 -16.60 2.50
N ARG A 76 -0.36 -16.64 2.97
CA ARG A 76 -1.17 -15.42 3.13
C ARG A 76 -0.57 -14.48 4.18
N GLN A 77 -0.06 -15.02 5.29
CA GLN A 77 0.61 -14.24 6.32
C GLN A 77 1.89 -13.59 5.76
N ASP A 78 2.70 -14.36 5.03
CA ASP A 78 3.91 -13.83 4.39
C ASP A 78 3.59 -12.70 3.40
N MET A 79 2.55 -12.87 2.59
CA MET A 79 2.10 -11.83 1.68
C MET A 79 1.60 -10.58 2.42
N PHE A 80 0.81 -10.76 3.48
CA PHE A 80 0.36 -9.66 4.33
C PHE A 80 1.55 -8.87 4.88
N GLU A 81 2.53 -9.55 5.50
CA GLU A 81 3.67 -8.89 6.14
C GLU A 81 4.54 -8.13 5.13
N GLN A 82 4.78 -8.72 3.95
CA GLN A 82 5.55 -8.09 2.89
C GLN A 82 4.86 -6.83 2.35
N LEU A 83 3.58 -6.92 2.00
CA LEU A 83 2.83 -5.79 1.42
C LEU A 83 2.62 -4.66 2.43
N ALA A 84 2.25 -5.00 3.67
CA ALA A 84 2.07 -4.03 4.74
C ALA A 84 3.38 -3.27 5.02
N THR A 85 4.50 -4.00 5.12
CA THR A 85 5.80 -3.40 5.38
C THR A 85 6.24 -2.48 4.25
N LEU A 86 6.11 -2.91 2.99
CA LEU A 86 6.48 -2.10 1.82
C LEU A 86 5.60 -0.85 1.71
N GLY A 87 4.29 -0.99 1.93
CA GLY A 87 3.36 0.13 1.95
C GLY A 87 3.71 1.16 3.02
N MET A 88 3.97 0.70 4.25
CA MET A 88 4.38 1.55 5.35
C MET A 88 5.74 2.21 5.13
N LEU A 89 6.72 1.50 4.56
CA LEU A 89 8.02 2.08 4.23
C LEU A 89 7.85 3.24 3.24
N MET A 90 7.08 3.04 2.18
CA MET A 90 6.83 4.07 1.18
C MET A 90 6.09 5.27 1.77
N ALA A 91 5.01 5.03 2.52
CA ALA A 91 4.21 6.08 3.14
C ALA A 91 5.02 6.91 4.16
N THR A 92 5.74 6.24 5.07
CA THR A 92 6.53 6.93 6.11
C THR A 92 7.71 7.70 5.52
N THR A 93 8.34 7.17 4.47
CA THR A 93 9.41 7.87 3.74
C THR A 93 8.85 9.13 3.07
N GLN A 94 7.69 9.04 2.42
CA GLN A 94 7.05 10.19 1.79
C GLN A 94 6.64 11.27 2.82
N ILE A 95 6.11 10.86 3.97
CA ILE A 95 5.79 11.79 5.07
C ILE A 95 7.06 12.48 5.59
N GLY A 96 8.18 11.74 5.69
CA GLY A 96 9.47 12.29 6.06
C GLY A 96 9.96 13.36 5.07
N LEU A 97 9.86 13.07 3.76
CA LEU A 97 10.24 13.99 2.69
C LEU A 97 9.46 15.31 2.69
N GLN A 98 8.18 15.28 3.05
CA GLN A 98 7.39 16.52 3.19
C GLN A 98 7.87 17.42 4.32
N ARG A 99 8.49 16.84 5.35
CA ARG A 99 9.07 17.60 6.47
C ARG A 99 10.48 18.05 6.16
N GLN A 100 11.26 17.20 5.49
CA GLN A 100 12.63 17.46 5.10
C GLN A 100 12.86 16.97 3.66
N PRO A 101 12.70 17.87 2.68
CA PRO A 101 12.84 17.50 1.27
C PRO A 101 14.25 17.02 0.92
N ASP A 102 14.32 15.99 0.08
CA ASP A 102 15.55 15.46 -0.52
C ASP A 102 15.25 15.03 -1.96
N ALA A 103 15.81 15.77 -2.92
CA ALA A 103 15.52 15.56 -4.34
C ALA A 103 15.96 14.19 -4.85
N GLY A 104 17.03 13.60 -4.29
CA GLY A 104 17.52 12.28 -4.70
C GLY A 104 16.59 11.17 -4.22
N ILE A 105 16.14 11.26 -2.96
CA ILE A 105 15.19 10.30 -2.40
C ILE A 105 13.81 10.47 -3.07
N GLU A 106 13.35 11.70 -3.33
CA GLU A 106 12.11 11.98 -4.05
C GLU A 106 12.10 11.37 -5.46
N ALA A 107 13.19 11.51 -6.23
CA ALA A 107 13.29 10.91 -7.55
C ALA A 107 13.21 9.39 -7.49
N ARG A 108 13.87 8.78 -6.50
CA ARG A 108 13.83 7.32 -6.29
C ARG A 108 12.45 6.84 -5.84
N MET A 109 11.78 7.57 -4.95
CA MET A 109 10.41 7.30 -4.51
C MET A 109 9.44 7.36 -5.69
N ARG A 110 9.60 8.36 -6.57
CA ARG A 110 8.81 8.50 -7.78
C ARG A 110 8.96 7.32 -8.72
N GLN A 111 10.20 6.91 -9.00
CA GLN A 111 10.48 5.78 -9.87
C GLN A 111 10.00 4.46 -9.27
N THR A 112 10.23 4.24 -7.98
CA THR A 112 9.83 3.02 -7.27
C THR A 112 8.30 2.92 -7.19
N GLY A 113 7.63 4.00 -6.79
CA GLY A 113 6.18 4.06 -6.73
C GLY A 113 5.54 3.82 -8.09
N LYS A 114 6.11 4.41 -9.16
CA LYS A 114 5.68 4.14 -10.54
C LYS A 114 5.79 2.64 -10.88
N ALA A 115 6.96 2.06 -10.69
CA ALA A 115 7.21 0.66 -11.03
C ALA A 115 6.28 -0.30 -10.27
N TYR A 116 6.02 -0.03 -8.98
CA TYR A 116 5.10 -0.83 -8.18
C TYR A 116 3.64 -0.71 -8.64
N LEU A 117 3.17 0.50 -8.94
CA LEU A 117 1.82 0.69 -9.47
C LEU A 117 1.64 -0.03 -10.81
N GLU A 118 2.59 0.10 -11.74
CA GLU A 118 2.52 -0.53 -13.06
C GLU A 118 2.62 -2.05 -12.98
N ALA A 119 3.51 -2.56 -12.12
CA ALA A 119 3.66 -3.99 -11.92
C ALA A 119 2.41 -4.63 -11.30
N PHE A 120 1.74 -3.94 -10.38
CA PHE A 120 0.56 -4.45 -9.69
C PHE A 120 -0.72 -4.30 -10.53
N LEU A 121 -0.97 -3.10 -11.08
CA LEU A 121 -2.21 -2.77 -11.79
C LEU A 121 -2.17 -3.12 -13.29
N LYS A 122 -1.01 -3.53 -13.81
CA LYS A 122 -0.80 -3.86 -15.24
C LYS A 122 -1.24 -2.75 -16.20
N THR A 123 -1.14 -1.49 -15.74
CA THR A 123 -1.49 -0.27 -16.49
C THR A 123 -0.46 0.82 -16.21
N GLY A 124 -0.40 1.86 -17.04
CA GLY A 124 0.48 3.00 -16.82
C GLY A 124 0.13 3.74 -15.52
N ALA A 125 1.13 4.03 -14.69
CA ALA A 125 0.89 4.70 -13.39
C ALA A 125 0.24 6.08 -13.57
N GLU A 126 0.44 6.73 -14.72
CA GLU A 126 -0.18 8.00 -15.07
C GLU A 126 -1.71 7.94 -15.11
N ARG A 127 -2.29 6.75 -15.41
CA ARG A 127 -3.74 6.49 -15.44
C ARG A 127 -4.32 6.25 -14.05
N VAL A 128 -3.48 6.10 -13.03
CA VAL A 128 -3.91 5.90 -11.65
C VAL A 128 -4.25 7.26 -11.02
N ARG A 129 -5.49 7.38 -10.57
CA ARG A 129 -5.99 8.57 -9.87
C ARG A 129 -6.55 8.25 -8.50
N LEU A 130 -6.35 9.17 -7.58
CA LEU A 130 -7.05 9.19 -6.30
C LEU A 130 -8.45 9.77 -6.49
N THR A 131 -9.44 9.08 -5.91
CA THR A 131 -10.86 9.45 -5.90
C THR A 131 -11.42 9.18 -4.50
N ALA A 132 -12.66 9.60 -4.22
CA ALA A 132 -13.33 9.29 -2.96
C ALA A 132 -13.50 7.77 -2.73
N ALA A 133 -13.45 6.96 -3.79
CA ALA A 133 -13.47 5.50 -3.71
C ALA A 133 -12.07 4.88 -3.52
N GLY A 134 -11.04 5.68 -3.25
CA GLY A 134 -9.64 5.24 -3.24
C GLY A 134 -8.99 5.41 -4.61
N LEU A 135 -8.20 4.44 -5.06
CA LEU A 135 -7.49 4.48 -6.33
C LEU A 135 -8.33 3.90 -7.46
N ARG A 136 -8.31 4.56 -8.63
CA ARG A 136 -8.93 4.10 -9.87
C ARG A 136 -7.96 4.19 -11.05
N VAL A 137 -8.17 3.32 -12.02
CA VAL A 137 -7.50 3.33 -13.32
C VAL A 137 -8.49 3.88 -14.34
N ASP A 138 -8.16 5.01 -14.95
CA ASP A 138 -8.89 5.56 -16.10
C ASP A 138 -8.52 4.82 -17.39
#